data_AF-A0A7C5ASZ1-F1
#
_entry.id   AF-A0A7C5ASZ1-F1
#
_cell.length_a   1.000
_cell.length_b   1.000
_cell.length_c   1.000
_cell.angle_alpha   90.00
_cell.angle_beta   90.00
_cell.angle_gamma   90.00
#
_symmetry.space_group_name_H-M   'P 1'
#
loop_
_entity.id
_entity.type
_entity.pdbx_description
1 polymer ?
#
loop_
_entity_poly.entity_id
_entity_poly.type
_entity_poly.pdbx_seq_one_letter_code
_entity_poly.pdbx_strand_id
1 'polypeptide(L)'
;RAGGLEGGITNGEPLLIRAAMKPIPTTLAPLPTVDLATGEAVTTQYQRSDVCAVPAAAVVAEAMVAWVLADAFLERYGGDDMGTILRRLEDGSRQA
;
A
#
# COMPACT_ATOMS: atom_id res chain seq x y z
N ARG A 1 10.89 -13.50 -10.73
CA ARG A 1 10.63 -14.21 -9.46
C ARG A 1 10.80 -13.29 -8.25
N ALA A 2 11.88 -12.50 -8.19
CA ALA A 2 12.12 -11.56 -7.10
C ALA A 2 11.18 -10.33 -7.12
N GLY A 3 10.68 -9.95 -8.31
CA GLY A 3 9.65 -8.90 -8.43
C GLY A 3 10.23 -7.48 -8.33
N GLY A 4 11.42 -7.26 -8.88
CA GLY A 4 12.06 -5.95 -8.92
C GLY A 4 12.90 -5.60 -7.68
N LEU A 5 12.95 -6.46 -6.66
CA LEU A 5 13.71 -6.27 -5.43
C LEU A 5 14.60 -7.46 -5.11
N GLU A 6 15.88 -7.19 -4.82
CA GLU A 6 16.85 -8.18 -4.36
C GLU A 6 17.63 -7.60 -3.18
N GLY A 7 17.71 -8.35 -2.07
CA GLY A 7 18.40 -7.88 -0.86
C GLY A 7 17.83 -6.58 -0.26
N GLY A 8 16.58 -6.23 -0.58
CA GLY A 8 15.94 -4.98 -0.14
C GLY A 8 16.20 -3.77 -1.04
N ILE A 9 16.88 -3.95 -2.18
CA ILE A 9 17.23 -2.88 -3.12
C ILE A 9 16.57 -3.15 -4.47
N THR A 10 16.15 -2.09 -5.16
CA THR A 10 15.62 -2.17 -6.53
C THR A 10 16.69 -2.68 -7.50
N ASN A 11 16.41 -3.74 -8.25
CA ASN A 11 17.35 -4.35 -9.20
C ASN A 11 17.21 -3.80 -10.64
N GLY A 12 16.33 -2.81 -10.87
CA GLY A 12 16.06 -2.20 -12.17
C GLY A 12 14.94 -2.88 -12.98
N GLU A 13 14.47 -4.05 -12.57
CA GLU A 13 13.28 -4.69 -13.15
C GLU A 13 11.97 -4.06 -12.61
N PRO A 14 10.82 -4.29 -13.28
CA PRO A 14 9.52 -3.85 -12.76
C PRO A 14 9.24 -4.36 -11.35
N LEU A 15 8.81 -3.46 -10.47
CA LEU A 15 8.35 -3.81 -9.13
C LEU A 15 7.00 -4.52 -9.21
N LEU A 16 6.97 -5.79 -8.78
CA LEU A 16 5.77 -6.63 -8.78
C LEU A 16 5.31 -6.87 -7.34
N ILE A 17 4.25 -6.17 -6.94
CA ILE A 17 3.69 -6.24 -5.60
C ILE A 17 2.30 -6.88 -5.67
N ARG A 18 2.00 -7.78 -4.72
CA ARG A 18 0.68 -8.39 -4.57
C ARG A 18 0.19 -8.18 -3.14
N ALA A 19 -1.05 -7.73 -3.00
CA ALA A 19 -1.70 -7.54 -1.72
C ALA A 19 -2.90 -8.48 -1.60
N ALA A 20 -3.12 -9.02 -0.40
CA ALA A 20 -4.32 -9.77 -0.07
C ALA A 20 -5.23 -8.89 0.77
N MET A 21 -6.40 -8.56 0.22
CA MET A 21 -7.44 -7.84 0.95
C MET A 21 -8.47 -8.86 1.47
N LYS A 22 -8.66 -8.90 2.79
CA LYS A 22 -9.78 -9.65 3.37
C LYS A 22 -11.12 -9.04 2.92
N PRO A 23 -12.22 -9.79 2.88
CA PRO A 23 -13.54 -9.22 2.69
C PRO A 23 -13.86 -8.12 3.71
N ILE A 24 -14.72 -7.19 3.33
CA ILE A 24 -15.20 -6.15 4.25
C ILE A 24 -15.90 -6.83 5.44
N PRO A 25 -15.65 -6.40 6.69
CA PRO A 25 -15.96 -7.22 7.86
C PRO A 25 -17.46 -7.45 8.11
N THR A 26 -18.31 -6.47 7.82
CA THR A 26 -19.74 -6.54 8.11
C THR A 26 -20.50 -7.01 6.88
N THR A 27 -21.24 -8.10 7.02
CA THR A 27 -22.07 -8.69 5.97
C THR A 27 -23.55 -8.43 6.22
N LEU A 28 -24.38 -8.55 5.18
CA LEU A 28 -25.84 -8.46 5.31
C LEU A 28 -26.40 -9.57 6.21
N ALA A 29 -25.82 -10.77 6.16
CA ALA A 29 -26.05 -11.80 7.16
C ALA A 29 -25.27 -11.43 8.43
N PRO A 30 -25.93 -11.14 9.56
CA PRO A 30 -25.23 -10.77 10.79
C PRO A 30 -24.41 -11.94 11.35
N LEU A 31 -23.25 -11.63 11.90
CA LEU A 31 -22.37 -12.62 12.54
C LEU A 31 -22.49 -12.53 14.07
N PRO A 32 -22.33 -13.65 14.81
CA PRO A 32 -22.31 -13.63 16.27
C PRO A 32 -21.12 -12.81 16.82
N THR A 33 -21.37 -12.01 17.85
CA THR A 33 -20.36 -11.23 18.57
C THR A 33 -20.82 -11.00 20.03
N VAL A 34 -20.12 -10.15 20.77
CA VAL A 34 -20.42 -9.83 22.18
C VAL A 34 -20.48 -8.30 22.35
N ASP A 35 -21.45 -7.83 23.13
CA ASP A 35 -21.47 -6.45 23.61
C ASP A 35 -20.41 -6.30 24.70
N LEU A 36 -19.43 -5.41 24.48
CA LEU A 36 -18.29 -5.23 25.39
C LEU A 36 -18.67 -4.55 26.72
N ALA A 37 -19.82 -3.87 26.80
CA ALA A 37 -20.28 -3.23 28.03
C ALA A 37 -21.04 -4.20 28.95
N THR A 38 -21.86 -5.09 28.38
CA THR A 38 -22.71 -6.02 29.14
C THR A 38 -22.15 -7.44 29.20
N GLY A 39 -21.31 -7.83 28.25
CA GLY A 39 -20.83 -9.21 28.07
C GLY A 39 -21.86 -10.14 27.41
N GLU A 40 -23.01 -9.61 27.00
CA GLU A 40 -24.08 -10.41 26.40
C GLU A 40 -23.83 -10.71 24.92
N ALA A 41 -24.34 -11.86 24.46
CA ALA A 41 -24.26 -12.24 23.06
C ALA A 41 -25.15 -11.34 22.20
N VAL A 42 -24.57 -10.75 21.16
CA VAL A 42 -25.25 -9.89 20.19
C VAL A 42 -24.80 -10.25 18.77
N THR A 43 -25.29 -9.53 17.75
CA THR A 43 -24.85 -9.72 16.36
C THR A 43 -24.20 -8.46 15.79
N THR A 44 -23.37 -8.63 14.76
CA THR A 44 -22.70 -7.51 14.08
C THR A 44 -23.69 -6.56 13.42
N GLN A 45 -23.46 -5.26 13.54
CA GLN A 45 -24.21 -4.24 12.81
C GLN A 45 -23.64 -4.04 11.41
N TYR A 46 -24.52 -3.92 10.42
CA TYR A 46 -24.13 -3.64 9.03
C TYR A 46 -23.75 -2.16 8.87
N GLN A 47 -22.53 -1.88 8.39
CA GLN A 47 -21.98 -0.51 8.35
C GLN A 47 -21.80 0.04 6.94
N ARG A 48 -21.55 -0.82 5.96
CA ARG A 48 -21.22 -0.44 4.58
C ARG A 48 -21.88 -1.38 3.59
N SER A 49 -22.25 -0.85 2.42
CA SER A 49 -23.06 -1.58 1.44
C SER A 49 -22.33 -2.19 0.26
N ASP A 50 -21.04 -1.92 0.12
CA ASP A 50 -20.23 -2.52 -0.94
C ASP A 50 -19.94 -4.00 -0.68
N VAL A 51 -20.09 -4.80 -1.73
CA VAL A 51 -19.82 -6.25 -1.69
C VAL A 51 -18.33 -6.56 -1.87
N CYS A 52 -17.62 -5.73 -2.66
CA CYS A 52 -16.21 -5.90 -2.95
C CYS A 52 -15.51 -4.54 -3.05
N ALA A 53 -14.44 -4.37 -2.27
CA ALA A 53 -13.62 -3.17 -2.28
C ALA A 53 -12.21 -3.40 -2.87
N VAL A 54 -11.95 -4.59 -3.43
CA VAL A 54 -10.61 -4.94 -3.98
C VAL A 54 -10.15 -3.96 -5.06
N PRO A 55 -11.00 -3.51 -6.02
CA PRO A 55 -10.56 -2.52 -7.02
C PRO A 55 -10.17 -1.18 -6.39
N ALA A 56 -10.94 -0.68 -5.43
CA ALA A 56 -10.62 0.56 -4.73
C ALA A 56 -9.34 0.41 -3.87
N ALA A 57 -9.17 -0.73 -3.22
CA ALA A 57 -7.96 -1.04 -2.45
C ALA A 57 -6.71 -1.13 -3.34
N ALA A 58 -6.83 -1.53 -4.61
CA ALA A 58 -5.71 -1.52 -5.55
C ALA A 58 -5.20 -0.09 -5.80
N VAL A 59 -6.10 0.88 -5.99
CA VAL A 59 -5.72 2.30 -6.13
C VAL A 59 -5.04 2.83 -4.87
N VAL A 60 -5.53 2.45 -3.68
CA VAL A 60 -4.86 2.78 -2.42
C VAL A 60 -3.47 2.15 -2.36
N ALA A 61 -3.33 0.88 -2.77
CA ALA A 61 -2.03 0.20 -2.78
C ALA A 61 -1.04 0.88 -3.74
N GLU A 62 -1.47 1.29 -4.93
CA GLU A 62 -0.65 2.06 -5.88
C GLU A 62 -0.17 3.37 -5.27
N ALA A 63 -1.06 4.13 -4.62
CA ALA A 63 -0.71 5.37 -3.94
C ALA A 63 0.31 5.14 -2.81
N MET A 64 0.14 4.09 -2.01
CA MET A 64 1.10 3.73 -0.95
C MET A 64 2.46 3.34 -1.52
N VAL A 65 2.50 2.60 -2.62
CA VAL A 65 3.75 2.23 -3.29
C VAL A 65 4.44 3.48 -3.85
N ALA A 66 3.70 4.38 -4.50
CA ALA A 66 4.25 5.63 -5.01
C ALA A 66 4.83 6.50 -3.89
N TRP A 67 4.16 6.58 -2.74
CA TRP A 67 4.64 7.32 -1.57
C TRP A 67 5.97 6.75 -1.06
N VAL A 68 6.06 5.44 -0.84
CA VAL A 68 7.27 4.78 -0.33
C VAL A 68 8.43 4.90 -1.33
N LEU A 69 8.14 4.79 -2.63
CA LEU A 69 9.16 4.96 -3.66
C LEU A 69 9.66 6.39 -3.75
N ALA A 70 8.79 7.39 -3.58
CA ALA A 70 9.19 8.80 -3.53
C ALA A 70 10.10 9.08 -2.33
N ASP A 71 9.77 8.53 -1.15
CA ASP A 71 10.59 8.66 0.06
C ASP A 71 11.97 8.03 -0.13
N ALA A 72 12.04 6.77 -0.57
CA ALA A 72 13.31 6.09 -0.85
C ALA A 72 14.13 6.78 -1.95
N PHE A 73 13.45 7.36 -2.95
CA PHE A 73 14.09 8.13 -4.00
C PHE A 73 14.72 9.42 -3.45
N LEU A 74 14.00 10.15 -2.59
CA LEU A 74 14.51 11.35 -1.93
C LEU A 74 15.61 11.02 -0.91
N GLU A 75 15.54 9.88 -0.23
CA GLU A 75 16.63 9.41 0.65
C GLU A 75 17.93 9.18 -0.15
N ARG A 76 17.82 8.60 -1.35
CA ARG A 76 18.97 8.34 -2.22
C ARG A 76 19.56 9.59 -2.86
N TYR A 77 18.73 10.46 -3.42
CA TYR A 77 19.18 11.59 -4.23
C TYR A 77 19.14 12.93 -3.49
N GLY A 78 18.19 13.13 -2.57
CA GLY A 78 17.97 14.37 -1.83
C GLY A 78 17.68 15.60 -2.71
N GLY A 79 17.57 16.76 -2.07
CA GLY A 79 17.37 18.05 -2.74
C GLY A 79 16.03 18.69 -2.39
N ASP A 80 16.00 20.02 -2.41
CA ASP A 80 14.85 20.83 -1.96
C ASP A 80 14.02 21.36 -3.14
N ASP A 81 14.49 21.16 -4.37
CA ASP A 81 13.82 21.56 -5.60
C ASP A 81 13.97 20.51 -6.70
N MET A 82 13.00 20.46 -7.61
CA MET A 82 12.98 19.48 -8.71
C MET A 82 14.17 19.59 -9.65
N GLY A 83 14.71 20.80 -9.87
CA GLY A 83 15.87 20.99 -10.75
C GLY A 83 17.13 20.34 -10.16
N THR A 84 17.35 20.47 -8.86
CA THR A 84 18.44 19.82 -8.15
C THR A 84 18.28 18.30 -8.13
N ILE A 85 17.08 17.81 -7.83
CA ILE A 85 16.77 16.38 -7.83
C ILE A 85 17.05 15.74 -9.20
N LEU A 86 16.57 16.36 -10.29
CA LEU A 86 16.76 15.84 -11.64
C LEU A 86 18.24 15.80 -12.06
N ARG A 87 19.04 16.84 -11.75
CA ARG A 87 20.48 16.82 -12.02
C ARG A 87 21.19 15.68 -11.28
N ARG A 88 20.88 15.51 -9.99
CA ARG A 88 21.46 14.43 -9.17
C ARG A 88 21.09 13.04 -9.68
N LEU A 89 19.84 12.87 -10.14
CA LEU A 89 19.40 11.64 -10.79
C LEU A 89 20.23 11.36 -12.05
N GLU A 90 20.40 12.35 -12.92
CA GLU A 90 21.20 12.19 -14.16
C GLU A 90 22.66 11.82 -13.85
N ASP A 91 23.28 12.49 -12.89
CA ASP A 91 24.66 12.21 -12.47
C ASP A 91 24.81 10.81 -11.86
N GLY A 92 23.86 10.41 -11.01
CA GLY A 92 23.85 9.09 -10.38
C GLY A 92 23.56 7.96 -11.38
N SER A 93 22.75 8.21 -12.40
CA SER A 93 22.43 7.25 -13.46
C SER A 93 23.60 7.02 -14.42
N ARG A 94 24.55 7.96 -14.52
CA ARG A 94 25.79 7.81 -15.30
C ARG A 94 26.89 7.03 -14.55
N GLN A 95 26.75 6.87 -13.24
CA GLN A 95 27.73 6.21 -12.36
C GLN A 95 27.36 4.76 -12.03
N ALA A 96 26.11 4.34 -12.30
CA ALA A 96 25.60 2.98 -12.14
C ALA A 96 25.74 2.18 -13.44
#